data_AF-A0A966IU25-F1
#
_entry.id   AF-A0A966IU25-F1
#
_cell.length_a   1.000
_cell.length_b   1.000
_cell.length_c   1.000
_cell.angle_alpha   90.00
_cell.angle_beta   90.00
_cell.angle_gamma   90.00
#
_symmetry.space_group_name_H-M   'P 1'
#
loop_
_entity.id
_entity.type
_entity.pdbx_description
1 polymer ?
#
loop_
_entity_poly.entity_id
_entity_poly.type
_entity_poly.pdbx_seq_one_letter_code
_entity_poly.pdbx_strand_id
1 'polypeptide(L)' 'KEWTNLSQRLIWHGRRVCFARRPACGACSLKKLCPSFGIGEVDLSEASKLVKSESDFR' A
#
# COMPACT_ATOMS: atom_id res chain seq x y z
N LYS A 1 18.57 -13.54 -6.04
CA LYS A 1 18.31 -13.10 -4.65
C LYS A 1 17.52 -11.79 -4.61
N GLU A 2 17.98 -10.73 -5.29
CA GLU A 2 17.26 -9.45 -5.36
C GLU A 2 15.80 -9.56 -5.84
N TRP A 3 15.55 -10.35 -6.90
CA TRP A 3 14.21 -10.59 -7.42
C TRP A 3 13.26 -11.25 -6.40
N THR A 4 13.77 -12.15 -5.57
CA THR A 4 12.98 -12.81 -4.52
C THR A 4 12.54 -11.81 -3.47
N ASN A 5 13.46 -10.93 -3.04
CA ASN A 5 13.16 -9.86 -2.09
C ASN A 5 12.19 -8.84 -2.67
N LEU A 6 12.32 -8.50 -3.96
CA LEU A 6 11.39 -7.61 -4.66
C LEU A 6 9.98 -8.20 -4.67
N SER A 7 9.82 -9.47 -5.04
CA SER A 7 8.51 -10.14 -5.05
C SER A 7 7.85 -10.13 -3.68
N GLN A 8 8.59 -10.39 -2.60
CA GLN A 8 8.06 -10.32 -1.24
C GLN A 8 7.60 -8.91 -0.87
N ARG A 9 8.41 -7.88 -1.19
CA ARG A 9 8.06 -6.48 -0.96
C ARG A 9 6.79 -6.08 -1.70
N LEU A 10 6.61 -6.52 -2.95
CA LEU A 10 5.40 -6.27 -3.73
C LEU A 10 4.16 -6.93 -3.10
N ILE A 11 4.28 -8.20 -2.67
CA ILE A 11 3.19 -8.91 -1.99
C ILE A 11 2.77 -8.18 -0.72
N TRP A 12 3.73 -7.79 0.13
CA TRP A 12 3.41 -7.05 1.36
C TRP A 12 2.82 -5.68 1.08
N HIS A 13 3.33 -4.97 0.06
CA HIS A 13 2.79 -3.69 -0.33
C HIS A 13 1.31 -3.78 -0.74
N GLY A 14 0.96 -4.76 -1.58
CA GLY A 14 -0.43 -5.00 -1.99
C GLY A 14 -1.35 -5.41 -0.82
N ARG A 15 -0.83 -6.20 0.13
CA ARG A 15 -1.62 -6.66 1.28
C ARG A 15 -1.77 -5.62 2.39
N ARG A 16 -0.84 -4.68 2.52
CA ARG A 16 -0.81 -3.71 3.64
C ARG A 16 -1.22 -2.29 3.25
N VAL A 17 -1.02 -1.90 1.99
CA VAL A 17 -1.19 -0.50 1.54
C VAL A 17 -2.03 -0.41 0.26
N CYS A 18 -1.63 -1.12 -0.79
CA CYS A 18 -2.26 -1.04 -2.11
C CYS A 18 -3.34 -2.11 -2.29
N PHE A 19 -4.43 -2.01 -1.52
CA PHE A 19 -5.55 -2.95 -1.60
C PHE A 19 -6.24 -2.90 -2.97
N ALA A 20 -6.67 -4.06 -3.47
CA ALA A 20 -7.27 -4.20 -4.80
C ALA A 20 -8.54 -3.34 -5.01
N ARG A 21 -9.36 -3.12 -3.98
CA ARG A 21 -10.62 -2.36 -4.10
C ARG A 21 -10.55 -0.94 -3.56
N ARG A 22 -9.67 -0.67 -2.59
CA ARG A 22 -9.60 0.61 -1.88
C ARG A 22 -8.16 0.88 -1.41
N PRO A 23 -7.24 1.26 -2.31
CA PRO A 23 -5.84 1.45 -1.95
C PRO A 23 -5.65 2.71 -1.09
N ALA A 24 -4.76 2.63 -0.10
CA ALA A 24 -4.39 3.75 0.77
C ALA A 24 -3.36 4.67 0.06
N CYS A 25 -3.77 5.33 -1.03
CA CYS A 25 -2.89 6.14 -1.87
C CYS A 25 -2.19 7.27 -1.09
N GLY A 26 -2.90 7.95 -0.18
CA GLY A 26 -2.36 9.05 0.62
C GLY A 26 -1.18 8.63 1.51
N ALA A 27 -1.30 7.44 2.12
CA ALA A 27 -0.29 6.84 3.00
C ALA A 27 0.78 6.01 2.24
N CYS A 28 0.66 5.89 0.92
CA CYS A 28 1.59 5.10 0.12
C CYS A 28 2.94 5.83 -0.06
N SER A 29 4.03 5.13 0.24
CA SER A 29 5.40 5.63 0.04
C SER A 29 5.76 5.83 -1.44
N LEU A 30 5.09 5.10 -2.34
CA LEU A 30 5.29 5.18 -3.80
C LEU A 30 4.43 6.26 -4.47
N LYS A 31 3.69 7.09 -3.71
CA LYS A 31 2.75 8.08 -4.27
C LYS A 31 3.34 9.00 -5.34
N LYS A 32 4.61 9.40 -5.19
CA LYS A 32 5.30 10.30 -6.12
C LYS A 32 5.69 9.63 -7.45
N LEU A 33 5.76 8.30 -7.46
CA LEU A 33 6.23 7.49 -8.60
C LEU A 33 5.09 6.69 -9.23
N CYS A 34 3.94 6.59 -8.57
CA CYS A 34 2.82 5.77 -9.00
C CYS A 34 1.98 6.49 -10.06
N PRO A 35 1.87 5.98 -11.30
CA PRO A 35 1.00 6.57 -12.33
C PRO A 35 -0.50 6.43 -11.99
N SER A 36 -0.85 5.48 -11.12
CA SER A 36 -2.21 5.18 -10.67
C SER A 36 -2.58 5.88 -9.35
N PHE A 37 -1.80 6.87 -8.92
CA PHE A 37 -2.10 7.64 -7.72
C PHE A 37 -3.42 8.41 -7.90
N GLY A 38 -4.33 8.30 -6.93
CA GLY A 38 -5.65 8.97 -6.97
C GLY A 38 -6.85 8.05 -7.21
N ILE A 39 -6.65 6.75 -7.48
CA ILE A 39 -7.74 5.78 -7.65
C ILE A 39 -8.39 5.39 -6.31
N GLY A 40 -7.65 5.49 -5.20
CA GLY A 40 -8.16 5.27 -3.85
C GLY A 40 -7.97 6.48 -2.95
N GLU A 41 -8.04 6.25 -1.64
CA GLU A 41 -8.04 7.30 -0.63
C GLU A 41 -6.74 8.09 -0.65
N VAL A 42 -6.87 9.36 -1.06
CA VAL A 42 -5.77 10.34 -1.16
C VAL A 42 -5.55 11.07 0.15
N ASP A 43 -6.60 11.22 0.96
CA ASP A 43 -6.53 11.90 2.24
C ASP A 43 -5.59 11.15 3.22
N LEU A 44 -4.65 11.87 3.83
CA LEU A 44 -3.64 11.26 4.70
C LEU A 44 -4.24 10.67 5.98
N SER A 45 -5.27 11.31 6.55
CA SER A 45 -5.92 10.85 7.78
C SER A 45 -6.65 9.53 7.51
N GLU A 46 -7.44 9.49 6.45
CA GLU A 46 -8.23 8.30 6.10
C GLU A 46 -7.35 7.19 5.53
N ALA A 47 -6.36 7.50 4.69
CA ALA A 47 -5.46 6.50 4.13
C ALA A 47 -4.61 5.82 5.22
N SER A 48 -4.16 6.55 6.24
CA SER A 48 -3.33 5.98 7.30
C SER A 48 -4.09 4.96 8.15
N LYS A 49 -5.40 5.15 8.34
CA LYS A 49 -6.28 4.19 9.06
C LYS A 49 -6.49 2.89 8.29
N LEU A 50 -6.39 2.95 6.96
CA LEU A 50 -6.56 1.77 6.10
C LEU A 50 -5.30 0.90 6.04
N VAL A 51 -4.12 1.44 6.38
CA VAL A 51 -2.86 0.69 6.34
C VAL A 51 -2.90 -0.44 7.37
N LYS A 52 -2.70 -1.68 6.91
CA LYS A 52 -2.65 -2.85 7.78
C LYS A 52 -1.25 -3.12 8.28
N SER A 53 -1.17 -3.32 9.59
CA SER A 53 0.01 -3.71 10.35
C SER A 53 0.01 -5.22 10.63
N GLU A 54 1.07 -5.75 11.24
CA GLU A 54 1.18 -7.19 11.50
C GLU A 54 0.12 -7.73 12.46
N SER A 55 -0.41 -6.90 13.36
CA SER A 55 -1.50 -7.27 14.25
C SER A 55 -2.82 -7.54 13.52
N ASP A 56 -3.00 -6.98 12.32
CA ASP A 56 -4.23 -7.13 11.53
C ASP A 56 -4.32 -8.46 10.76
N PHE A 57 -3.23 -9.26 10.78
CA PHE A 57 -3.14 -10.56 10.10
C PHE A 57 -3.06 -11.73 11.08
N ARG A 58 -3.25 -11.48 12.38
CA ARG A 58 -3.19 -12.49 13.44
C ARG A 58 -4.53 -13.19 13.64
#